data_AF-A0A522EBE9-F1
#
_entry.id   AF-A0A522EBE9-F1
#
_cell.length_a   1.000
_cell.length_b   1.000
_cell.length_c   1.000
_cell.angle_alpha   90.00
_cell.angle_beta   90.00
_cell.angle_gamma   90.00
#
_symmetry.space_group_name_H-M   'P 1'
#
loop_
_entity.id
_entity.type
_entity.pdbx_description
1 polymer ?
#
loop_
_entity_poly.entity_id
_entity_poly.type
_entity_poly.pdbx_seq_one_letter_code
_entity_poly.pdbx_strand_id
1 'polypeptide(L)'
;MASVLDLGLLDQFSTVFAIIFIFLIVYAVLEVTKVLGMNPGVHGLIALLIALMSATQPQALKVIANFSPYYMIFLVFLVFLFLAAKFAGFNVEEVLTVFGGKQGGAVFFLVITVIILAFALSGVYGQQLLSFTSGSTPAGDNINGSNPPTGTNSFAQNFGATIFHPKILGMILIVLIGAFA
;
A
#
# COMPACT_ATOMS: atom_id res chain seq x y z
N MET A 1 23.28 3.59 -21.40
CA MET A 1 23.39 2.32 -22.13
C MET A 1 23.09 1.22 -21.12
N ALA A 2 21.93 0.57 -21.27
CA ALA A 2 21.46 -0.41 -20.30
C ALA A 2 22.38 -1.63 -20.33
N SER A 3 22.99 -1.94 -19.18
CA SER A 3 23.61 -3.24 -18.99
C SER A 3 22.48 -4.27 -19.01
N VAL A 4 22.42 -5.08 -20.07
CA VAL A 4 21.45 -6.17 -20.24
C VAL A 4 21.55 -7.21 -19.12
N LEU A 5 22.70 -7.24 -18.42
CA LEU A 5 22.95 -8.03 -17.22
C LEU A 5 22.28 -7.48 -15.95
N ASP A 6 21.95 -6.19 -15.91
CA ASP A 6 21.40 -5.54 -14.70
C ASP A 6 19.87 -5.68 -14.64
N LEU A 7 19.19 -5.55 -15.78
CA LEU A 7 17.73 -5.65 -15.85
C LEU A 7 17.19 -7.08 -15.65
N GLY A 8 17.86 -8.11 -16.17
CA GLY A 8 17.41 -9.49 -16.04
C GLY A 8 17.59 -10.05 -14.62
N LEU A 9 18.69 -9.69 -13.95
CA LEU A 9 18.98 -10.15 -12.59
C LEU A 9 18.11 -9.41 -11.55
N LEU A 10 17.84 -8.11 -11.77
CA LEU A 10 16.93 -7.34 -10.92
C LEU A 10 15.49 -7.83 -10.99
N ASP A 11 15.01 -8.27 -12.16
CA ASP A 11 13.63 -8.75 -12.31
C ASP A 11 13.41 -10.09 -11.56
N GLN A 12 14.40 -10.98 -11.63
CA GLN A 12 14.40 -12.21 -10.81
C GLN A 12 14.51 -11.90 -9.32
N PHE A 13 15.33 -10.93 -8.92
CA PHE A 13 15.44 -10.51 -7.52
C PHE A 13 14.14 -9.88 -7.00
N SER A 14 13.44 -9.10 -7.81
CA SER A 14 12.13 -8.53 -7.49
C SER A 14 11.10 -9.62 -7.18
N THR A 15 11.09 -10.69 -7.99
CA THR A 15 10.19 -11.83 -7.78
C THR A 15 10.50 -12.56 -6.48
N VAL A 16 11.78 -12.86 -6.19
CA VAL A 16 12.18 -13.53 -4.95
C VAL A 16 11.87 -12.65 -3.73
N PHE A 17 12.18 -11.35 -3.82
CA PHE A 17 11.88 -10.37 -2.78
C PHE A 17 10.37 -10.30 -2.49
N ALA A 18 9.54 -10.33 -3.54
CA ALA A 18 8.10 -10.36 -3.42
C ALA A 18 7.58 -11.58 -2.63
N ILE A 19 8.12 -12.76 -2.92
CA ILE A 19 7.74 -13.98 -2.20
C ILE A 19 8.08 -13.87 -0.71
N ILE A 20 9.30 -13.42 -0.40
CA ILE A 20 9.77 -13.23 0.98
C ILE A 20 8.91 -12.17 1.71
N PHE A 21 8.54 -11.11 0.99
CA PHE A 21 7.75 -10.03 1.56
C PHE A 21 6.31 -10.46 1.86
N ILE A 22 5.65 -11.17 0.95
CA ILE A 22 4.32 -11.75 1.20
C ILE A 22 4.38 -12.72 2.38
N PHE A 23 5.40 -13.59 2.41
CA PHE A 23 5.62 -14.51 3.50
C PHE A 23 5.70 -13.79 4.84
N LEU A 24 6.50 -12.72 4.95
CA LEU A 24 6.65 -11.94 6.18
C LEU A 24 5.34 -11.29 6.62
N ILE A 25 4.57 -10.68 5.69
CA ILE A 25 3.29 -10.06 6.04
C ILE A 25 2.30 -11.11 6.53
N VAL A 26 2.12 -12.20 5.78
CA VAL A 26 1.15 -13.25 6.12
C VAL A 26 1.54 -13.91 7.45
N TYR A 27 2.83 -14.16 7.66
CA TYR A 27 3.35 -14.67 8.92
C TYR A 27 3.07 -13.71 10.08
N ALA A 28 3.36 -12.43 9.93
CA ALA A 28 3.11 -11.42 10.96
C ALA A 28 1.62 -11.32 11.31
N VAL A 29 0.73 -11.36 10.31
CA VAL A 29 -0.72 -11.36 10.52
C VAL A 29 -1.17 -12.62 11.27
N LEU A 30 -0.67 -13.79 10.90
CA LEU A 30 -0.98 -15.05 11.59
C LEU A 30 -0.47 -15.05 13.04
N GLU A 31 0.71 -14.50 13.29
CA GLU A 31 1.32 -14.45 14.62
C GLU A 31 0.57 -13.48 15.56
N VAL A 32 0.10 -12.35 15.04
CA VAL A 32 -0.70 -11.39 15.82
C VAL A 32 -2.10 -11.93 16.08
N THR A 33 -2.73 -12.57 15.09
CA THR A 33 -4.11 -13.05 15.21
C THR A 33 -4.22 -14.39 15.95
N LYS A 34 -3.15 -15.19 15.99
CA LYS A 34 -3.07 -16.51 16.65
C LYS A 34 -4.21 -17.47 16.26
N VAL A 35 -4.75 -17.31 15.05
CA VAL A 35 -5.95 -18.03 14.57
C VAL A 35 -5.74 -19.55 14.51
N LEU A 36 -4.48 -20.00 14.36
CA LEU A 36 -4.14 -21.40 14.13
C LEU A 36 -3.38 -22.05 15.31
N GLY A 37 -3.44 -21.42 16.48
CA GLY A 37 -2.83 -21.90 17.72
C GLY A 37 -1.56 -21.15 18.11
N MET A 38 -0.79 -21.73 19.04
CA MET A 38 0.42 -21.12 19.60
C MET A 38 1.72 -21.68 19.00
N ASN A 39 1.65 -22.45 17.91
CA ASN A 39 2.85 -23.05 17.33
C ASN A 39 3.40 -22.17 16.20
N PRO A 40 4.52 -21.45 16.41
CA PRO A 40 5.08 -20.53 15.42
C PRO A 40 5.53 -21.24 14.14
N GLY A 41 5.87 -22.53 14.21
CA GLY A 41 6.26 -23.31 13.03
C GLY A 41 5.10 -23.52 12.05
N VAL A 42 3.88 -23.69 12.57
CA VAL A 42 2.67 -23.89 11.74
C VAL A 42 2.30 -22.58 11.03
N HIS A 43 2.40 -21.44 11.72
CA HIS A 43 2.20 -20.13 11.10
C HIS A 43 3.19 -19.89 9.96
N GLY A 44 4.46 -20.23 10.16
CA GLY A 44 5.49 -20.12 9.12
C GLY A 44 5.17 -20.99 7.89
N LEU A 45 4.85 -22.26 8.10
CA LEU A 45 4.58 -23.18 6.99
C LEU A 45 3.37 -22.73 6.15
N ILE A 46 2.30 -22.27 6.80
CA ILE A 46 1.09 -21.78 6.11
C ILE A 46 1.36 -20.46 5.39
N ALA A 47 2.08 -19.53 6.03
CA ALA A 47 2.49 -18.28 5.38
C ALA A 47 3.34 -18.54 4.12
N LEU A 48 4.23 -19.54 4.17
CA LEU A 48 5.06 -19.93 3.04
C LEU A 48 4.21 -20.45 1.88
N LEU A 49 3.25 -21.33 2.17
CA LEU A 49 2.34 -21.86 1.14
C LEU A 49 1.52 -20.73 0.49
N ILE A 50 0.98 -19.81 1.29
CA ILE A 50 0.23 -18.65 0.79
C ILE A 50 1.12 -17.75 -0.06
N ALA A 51 2.37 -17.52 0.35
CA ALA A 51 3.33 -16.72 -0.39
C ALA A 51 3.68 -17.35 -1.74
N LEU A 52 3.93 -18.66 -1.78
CA LEU A 52 4.20 -19.39 -3.02
C LEU A 52 2.99 -19.37 -3.97
N MET A 53 1.77 -19.54 -3.45
CA MET A 53 0.56 -19.41 -4.26
C MET A 53 0.41 -17.99 -4.80
N SER A 54 0.63 -16.97 -3.96
CA SER A 54 0.54 -15.56 -4.34
C SER A 54 1.60 -15.16 -5.37
N ALA A 55 2.77 -15.80 -5.35
CA ALA A 55 3.86 -15.58 -6.30
C ALA A 55 3.44 -15.86 -7.76
N THR A 56 2.53 -16.80 -7.96
CA THR A 56 2.03 -17.17 -9.29
C THR A 56 1.07 -16.12 -9.88
N GLN A 57 0.56 -15.22 -9.04
CA GLN A 57 -0.38 -14.19 -9.46
C GLN A 57 0.38 -12.91 -9.85
N PRO A 58 0.40 -12.50 -11.13
CA PRO A 58 1.14 -11.32 -11.58
C PRO A 58 0.66 -10.02 -10.94
N GLN A 59 -0.58 -9.98 -10.44
CA GLN A 59 -1.10 -8.84 -9.69
C GLN A 59 -0.42 -8.66 -8.34
N ALA A 60 -0.13 -9.75 -7.62
CA ALA A 60 0.55 -9.68 -6.33
C ALA A 60 1.98 -9.11 -6.48
N LEU A 61 2.68 -9.52 -7.54
CA LEU A 61 4.00 -8.97 -7.88
C LEU A 61 3.94 -7.46 -8.16
N LYS A 62 2.90 -6.99 -8.86
CA LYS A 62 2.70 -5.55 -9.11
C LYS A 62 2.46 -4.76 -7.83
N VAL A 63 1.71 -5.30 -6.88
CA VAL A 63 1.48 -4.64 -5.57
C VAL A 63 2.81 -4.45 -4.86
N ILE A 64 3.67 -5.45 -4.88
CA ILE A 64 4.96 -5.39 -4.18
C ILE A 64 5.94 -4.47 -4.89
N ALA A 65 6.00 -4.53 -6.21
CA ALA A 65 6.79 -3.59 -7.01
C ALA A 65 6.36 -2.14 -6.74
N ASN A 66 5.06 -1.90 -6.53
CA ASN A 66 4.55 -0.59 -6.14
C ASN A 66 4.81 -0.25 -4.67
N PHE A 67 4.83 -1.24 -3.77
CA PHE A 67 5.06 -1.06 -2.33
C PHE A 67 6.54 -0.78 -1.99
N SER A 68 7.46 -1.48 -2.67
CA SER A 68 8.90 -1.49 -2.37
C SER A 68 9.55 -0.09 -2.32
N PRO A 69 9.30 0.83 -3.28
CA PRO A 69 9.89 2.16 -3.25
C PRO A 69 9.50 2.98 -2.00
N TYR A 70 8.22 2.93 -1.61
CA TYR A 70 7.73 3.65 -0.43
C TYR A 70 8.33 3.09 0.85
N TYR A 71 8.46 1.76 0.93
CA TYR A 71 9.08 1.12 2.07
C TYR A 71 10.59 1.45 2.18
N MET A 72 11.30 1.54 1.05
CA MET A 72 12.68 2.01 1.03
C MET A 72 12.82 3.47 1.50
N ILE A 73 11.94 4.36 1.03
CA ILE A 73 11.92 5.75 1.50
C ILE A 73 11.68 5.80 3.01
N PHE A 74 10.73 5.01 3.51
CA PHE A 74 10.43 4.91 4.94
C PHE A 74 11.63 4.39 5.73
N LEU A 75 12.33 3.36 5.25
CA LEU A 75 13.53 2.81 5.90
C LEU A 75 14.66 3.84 5.94
N VAL A 76 14.91 4.54 4.84
CA VAL A 76 15.89 5.64 4.77
C VAL A 76 15.53 6.74 5.76
N PHE A 77 14.26 7.14 5.83
CA PHE A 77 13.77 8.09 6.83
C PHE A 77 14.03 7.61 8.26
N LEU A 78 13.82 6.33 8.54
CA LEU A 78 14.05 5.73 9.85
C LEU A 78 15.54 5.78 10.23
N VAL A 79 16.44 5.51 9.28
CA VAL A 79 17.90 5.66 9.47
C VAL A 79 18.26 7.12 9.77
N PHE A 80 17.71 8.08 9.03
CA PHE A 80 17.93 9.50 9.32
C PHE A 80 17.40 9.92 10.69
N LEU A 81 16.25 9.39 11.10
CA LEU A 81 15.69 9.64 12.42
C LEU A 81 16.61 9.11 13.53
N PHE A 82 17.17 7.90 13.37
CA PHE A 82 18.16 7.37 14.29
C PHE A 82 19.45 8.19 14.33
N LEU A 83 19.93 8.67 13.17
CA LEU A 83 21.09 9.56 13.09
C LEU A 83 20.83 10.88 13.82
N ALA A 84 19.67 11.49 13.60
CA ALA A 84 19.26 12.73 14.25
C ALA A 84 19.15 12.56 15.78
N ALA A 85 18.56 11.45 16.24
CA ALA A 85 18.49 11.11 17.66
C ALA A 85 19.90 10.94 18.26
N LYS A 86 20.82 10.31 17.52
CA LYS A 86 22.22 10.19 17.92
C LYS A 86 22.94 11.54 18.02
N PHE A 87 22.72 12.45 17.08
CA PHE A 87 23.27 13.81 17.15
C PHE A 87 22.67 14.63 18.29
N ALA A 88 21.41 14.39 18.65
CA ALA A 88 20.76 15.00 19.80
C ALA A 88 21.22 14.42 21.16
N GLY A 89 22.13 13.43 21.16
CA GLY A 89 22.72 12.86 22.36
C GLY A 89 21.94 11.69 22.97
N PHE A 90 20.88 11.21 22.30
CA PHE A 90 20.13 10.05 22.78
C PHE A 90 20.91 8.75 22.55
N ASN A 91 20.84 7.85 23.53
CA ASN A 91 21.40 6.51 23.37
C ASN A 91 20.48 5.64 22.49
N VAL A 92 21.06 4.69 21.75
CA VAL A 92 20.27 3.79 20.87
C VAL A 92 19.20 3.05 21.69
N GLU A 93 19.51 2.73 22.93
CA GLU A 93 18.63 2.05 23.88
C GLU A 93 17.40 2.89 24.26
N GLU A 94 17.53 4.21 24.36
CA GLU A 94 16.40 5.12 24.64
C GLU A 94 15.50 5.25 23.41
N VAL A 95 16.09 5.31 22.22
CA VAL A 95 15.30 5.32 20.98
C VAL A 95 14.60 3.97 20.80
N LEU A 96 15.30 2.85 21.06
CA LEU A 96 14.71 1.51 21.02
C LEU A 96 13.64 1.28 22.09
N THR A 97 13.69 1.96 23.24
CA THR A 97 12.59 1.86 24.23
C THR A 97 11.37 2.68 23.82
N VAL A 98 11.55 3.80 23.10
CA VAL A 98 10.42 4.55 22.51
C VAL A 98 9.80 3.79 21.33
N PHE A 99 10.63 3.19 20.46
CA PHE A 99 10.17 2.46 19.27
C PHE A 99 9.81 0.98 19.53
N GLY A 100 10.43 0.34 20.51
CA GLY A 100 10.22 -1.05 20.91
C GLY A 100 9.43 -1.23 22.20
N GLY A 101 9.05 -0.12 22.85
CA GLY A 101 8.26 -0.14 24.07
C GLY A 101 6.90 -0.83 23.87
N LYS A 102 6.44 -1.50 24.94
CA LYS A 102 5.35 -2.49 25.00
C LYS A 102 4.01 -2.10 24.33
N GLN A 103 3.77 -0.84 23.95
CA GLN A 103 2.52 -0.38 23.32
C GLN A 103 2.66 0.75 22.29
N GLY A 104 3.84 1.37 22.10
CA GLY A 104 3.95 2.61 21.32
C GLY A 104 4.49 2.41 19.89
N GLY A 105 5.77 2.06 19.78
CA GLY A 105 6.43 2.08 18.47
C GLY A 105 6.13 0.90 17.55
N ALA A 106 5.82 -0.28 18.09
CA ALA A 106 5.32 -1.40 17.28
C ALA A 106 3.96 -1.07 16.64
N VAL A 107 3.10 -0.36 17.37
CA VAL A 107 1.80 0.11 16.87
C VAL A 107 2.01 1.19 15.81
N PHE A 108 2.90 2.15 16.04
CA PHE A 108 3.25 3.16 15.03
C PHE A 108 3.78 2.54 13.73
N PHE A 109 4.69 1.56 13.85
CA PHE A 109 5.24 0.85 12.69
C PHE A 109 4.16 0.08 11.93
N LEU A 110 3.26 -0.60 12.66
CA LEU A 110 2.12 -1.31 12.08
C LEU A 110 1.19 -0.35 11.35
N VAL A 111 0.83 0.78 11.96
CA VAL A 111 -0.05 1.79 11.35
C VAL A 111 0.55 2.32 10.06
N ILE A 112 1.83 2.71 10.06
CA ILE A 112 2.50 3.19 8.85
C ILE A 112 2.55 2.09 7.78
N THR A 113 2.89 0.86 8.16
CA THR A 113 2.95 -0.27 7.23
C THR A 113 1.59 -0.52 6.58
N VAL A 114 0.51 -0.46 7.36
CA VAL A 114 -0.87 -0.60 6.85
C VAL A 114 -1.24 0.55 5.91
N ILE A 115 -0.85 1.79 6.22
CA ILE A 115 -1.10 2.95 5.34
C ILE A 115 -0.37 2.78 4.00
N ILE A 116 0.91 2.42 4.04
CA ILE A 116 1.71 2.19 2.82
C ILE A 116 1.12 1.03 2.01
N LEU A 117 0.69 -0.04 2.68
CA LEU A 117 0.05 -1.19 2.04
C LEU A 117 -1.27 -0.79 1.38
N ALA A 118 -2.10 0.01 2.06
CA ALA A 118 -3.35 0.54 1.50
C ALA A 118 -3.09 1.43 0.26
N PHE A 119 -2.04 2.26 0.30
CA PHE A 119 -1.64 3.09 -0.84
C PHE A 119 -1.16 2.24 -2.02
N ALA A 120 -0.32 1.23 -1.76
CA ALA A 120 0.17 0.31 -2.77
C ALA A 120 -0.96 -0.50 -3.43
N LEU A 121 -1.92 -0.98 -2.62
CA LEU A 121 -3.12 -1.68 -3.09
C LEU A 121 -4.02 -0.75 -3.91
N SER A 122 -4.22 0.50 -3.48
CA SER A 122 -4.99 1.49 -4.23
C SER A 122 -4.38 1.77 -5.61
N GLY A 123 -3.06 1.83 -5.71
CA GLY A 123 -2.39 2.00 -7.00
C GLY A 123 -2.62 0.86 -7.99
N VAL A 124 -2.71 -0.39 -7.51
CA VAL A 124 -2.88 -1.57 -8.38
C VAL A 124 -4.35 -1.92 -8.63
N TYR A 125 -5.17 -1.91 -7.58
CA TYR A 125 -6.57 -2.34 -7.63
C TYR A 125 -7.55 -1.18 -7.78
N GLY A 126 -7.14 0.07 -7.54
CA GLY A 126 -8.02 1.24 -7.64
C GLY A 126 -8.59 1.45 -9.04
N GLN A 127 -7.80 1.18 -10.09
CA GLN A 127 -8.29 1.24 -11.47
C GLN A 127 -9.30 0.11 -11.79
N GLN A 128 -9.07 -1.10 -11.28
CA GLN A 128 -9.99 -2.23 -11.48
C GLN A 128 -11.34 -1.98 -10.78
N LEU A 129 -11.31 -1.42 -9.57
CA LEU A 129 -12.51 -1.02 -8.85
C LEU A 129 -13.27 0.10 -9.57
N LEU A 130 -12.55 1.08 -10.16
CA LEU A 130 -13.16 2.12 -10.98
C LEU A 130 -13.82 1.58 -12.26
N SER A 131 -13.23 0.57 -12.91
CA SER A 131 -13.84 -0.09 -14.07
C SER A 131 -15.07 -0.93 -13.71
N PHE A 132 -15.19 -1.34 -12.45
CA PHE A 132 -16.35 -2.09 -11.95
C PHE A 132 -17.52 -1.17 -11.59
N THR A 133 -17.23 0.06 -11.12
CA THR A 133 -18.25 1.07 -10.78
C THR A 133 -18.61 1.97 -11.96
N SER A 134 -17.69 2.18 -12.90
CA SER A 134 -17.94 2.78 -14.20
C SER A 134 -18.47 1.68 -15.12
N GLY A 135 -19.72 1.28 -14.87
CA GLY A 135 -20.35 0.14 -15.53
C GLY A 135 -20.03 0.09 -17.02
N SER A 136 -19.49 -1.05 -17.46
CA SER A 136 -19.31 -1.51 -18.83
C SER A 136 -19.96 -0.63 -19.90
N THR A 137 -19.34 0.49 -20.21
CA THR A 137 -19.60 1.24 -21.44
C THR A 137 -18.26 1.29 -22.15
N PRO A 138 -18.12 0.57 -23.28
CA PRO A 138 -16.90 0.61 -24.05
C PRO A 138 -16.63 2.05 -24.49
N ALA A 139 -15.35 2.39 -24.54
CA ALA A 139 -14.84 3.65 -25.05
C ALA A 139 -15.63 4.13 -26.27
N GLY A 140 -16.31 5.28 -26.13
CA GLY A 140 -17.02 5.90 -27.24
C GLY A 140 -18.30 6.61 -26.83
N ASP A 141 -18.19 7.67 -26.04
CA ASP A 141 -19.09 8.80 -26.28
C ASP A 141 -18.37 10.12 -26.02
N ASN A 142 -18.08 10.82 -27.12
CA ASN A 142 -17.61 12.19 -27.12
C ASN A 142 -18.79 13.09 -26.73
N ILE A 143 -19.08 13.20 -25.43
CA ILE A 143 -19.98 14.26 -24.98
C ILE A 143 -19.16 15.55 -24.92
N ASN A 144 -19.23 16.30 -26.02
CA ASN A 144 -18.93 17.73 -26.09
C ASN A 144 -19.66 18.46 -24.96
N GLY A 145 -18.94 18.73 -23.88
CA GLY A 145 -19.45 19.49 -22.76
C GLY A 145 -18.39 19.59 -21.69
N SER A 146 -17.52 20.60 -21.81
CA SER A 146 -16.76 21.34 -20.78
C SER A 146 -16.65 20.77 -19.35
N ASN A 147 -16.47 19.46 -19.19
CA ASN A 147 -16.25 18.78 -17.93
C ASN A 147 -14.96 17.95 -18.08
N PRO A 148 -14.09 17.95 -17.05
CA PRO A 148 -12.86 17.18 -17.12
C PRO A 148 -13.19 15.69 -17.29
N PRO A 149 -12.63 15.01 -18.30
CA PRO A 149 -12.96 13.63 -18.59
C PRO A 149 -12.53 12.73 -17.42
N THR A 150 -13.50 12.08 -16.78
CA THR A 150 -13.30 11.03 -15.76
C THR A 150 -12.86 9.68 -16.36
N GLY A 151 -12.57 9.65 -17.66
CA GLY A 151 -12.04 8.51 -18.39
C GLY A 151 -10.51 8.57 -18.59
N THR A 152 -9.76 9.20 -17.69
CA THR A 152 -8.29 9.29 -17.79
C THR A 152 -7.60 8.19 -16.97
N ASN A 153 -6.38 7.79 -17.35
CA ASN A 153 -5.61 6.69 -16.73
C ASN A 153 -5.09 7.01 -15.31
N SER A 154 -5.48 8.12 -14.69
CA SER A 154 -4.98 8.58 -13.40
C SER A 154 -6.05 8.53 -12.32
N PHE A 155 -5.85 7.68 -11.31
CA PHE A 155 -6.74 7.57 -10.15
C PHE A 155 -6.91 8.91 -9.43
N ALA A 156 -5.83 9.67 -9.25
CA ALA A 156 -5.88 10.98 -8.60
C ALA A 156 -6.75 11.98 -9.37
N GLN A 157 -6.70 11.94 -10.71
CA GLN A 157 -7.50 12.81 -11.57
C GLN A 157 -8.97 12.42 -11.55
N ASN A 158 -9.28 11.11 -11.56
CA ASN A 158 -10.65 10.62 -11.51
C ASN A 158 -11.28 10.82 -10.12
N PHE A 159 -10.51 10.60 -9.05
CA PHE A 159 -10.96 10.88 -7.67
C PHE A 159 -11.21 12.37 -7.47
N GLY A 160 -10.29 13.23 -7.92
CA GLY A 160 -10.48 14.68 -7.90
C GLY A 160 -11.69 15.12 -8.73
N ALA A 161 -11.82 14.64 -9.96
CA ALA A 161 -12.97 14.95 -10.82
C ALA A 161 -14.30 14.46 -10.24
N THR A 162 -14.29 13.38 -9.44
CA THR A 162 -15.48 12.88 -8.74
C THR A 162 -15.84 13.76 -7.55
N ILE A 163 -14.89 14.08 -6.66
CA ILE A 163 -15.14 14.93 -5.48
C ILE A 163 -15.56 16.35 -5.89
N PHE A 164 -14.93 16.91 -6.93
CA PHE A 164 -15.24 18.23 -7.45
C PHE A 164 -16.29 18.22 -8.56
N HIS A 165 -17.02 17.11 -8.74
CA HIS A 165 -18.12 17.08 -9.70
C HIS A 165 -19.27 17.98 -9.20
N PRO A 166 -19.84 18.88 -10.03
CA PRO A 166 -20.88 19.81 -9.59
C PRO A 166 -22.11 19.11 -8.95
N LYS A 167 -22.44 17.91 -9.43
CA LYS A 167 -23.53 17.09 -8.87
C LYS A 167 -23.20 16.50 -7.49
N ILE A 168 -21.95 16.14 -7.24
CA ILE A 168 -21.52 15.54 -5.95
C ILE A 168 -21.36 16.65 -4.91
N LEU A 169 -20.80 17.80 -5.29
CA LEU A 169 -20.79 19.00 -4.46
C LEU A 169 -22.21 19.44 -4.06
N GLY A 170 -23.16 19.41 -4.99
CA GLY A 170 -24.57 19.70 -4.70
C GLY A 170 -25.19 18.71 -3.71
N MET A 171 -24.89 17.41 -3.85
CA MET A 171 -25.39 16.40 -2.92
C MET A 171 -24.79 16.55 -1.53
N ILE A 172 -23.47 16.78 -1.43
CA ILE A 172 -22.78 17.05 -0.16
C ILE A 172 -23.37 18.28 0.51
N LEU A 173 -23.63 19.36 -0.24
CA LEU A 173 -24.22 20.58 0.28
C LEU A 173 -25.64 20.34 0.84
N ILE A 174 -26.47 19.55 0.16
CA ILE A 174 -27.81 19.19 0.65
C ILE A 174 -27.71 18.37 1.95
N VAL A 175 -26.79 17.41 2.02
CA VAL A 175 -26.57 16.60 3.23
C VAL A 175 -26.04 17.47 4.38
N LEU A 176 -25.15 18.42 4.10
CA LEU A 176 -24.63 19.36 5.09
C LEU A 176 -25.74 20.27 5.63
N ILE A 177 -26.57 20.83 4.76
CA ILE A 177 -27.72 21.64 5.18
C ILE A 177 -28.69 20.79 6.00
N GLY A 178 -29.02 19.57 5.56
CA GLY A 178 -29.91 18.66 6.28
C GLY A 178 -29.36 18.13 7.62
N ALA A 179 -28.04 18.21 7.84
CA ALA A 179 -27.42 17.81 9.11
C ALA A 179 -27.41 18.95 10.15
N PHE A 180 -27.55 20.21 9.73
CA PHE A 180 -27.52 21.39 10.59
C PHE A 180 -28.84 22.18 10.64
N ALA A 181 -29.86 21.75 9.88
CA ALA A 181 -31.23 22.26 9.91
C ALA A 181 -32.14 21.35 10.75
#